data_AF-X1H2U3-F1
#
_entry.id   AF-X1H2U3-F1
#
_cell.length_a   1.000
_cell.length_b   1.000
_cell.length_c   1.000
_cell.angle_alpha   90.00
_cell.angle_beta   90.00
_cell.angle_gamma   90.00
#
_symmetry.space_group_name_H-M   'P 1'
#
loop_
_entity.id
_entity.type
_entity.pdbx_description
1 polymer ?
#
loop_
_entity_poly.entity_id
_entity_poly.type
_entity_poly.pdbx_seq_one_letter_code
_entity_poly.pdbx_strand_id
1 'polypeptide(L)'
;DEIKPSFELYAKPISEGVSMPKFFLLSTEKSKKYDDGITIIDGHQCPYLQNMIDHIGEFAETSGIPFHVKVLKNAQEAQQNGINAYGIYSIVCNGEIVSQTFPRRISEVTEKIKQITS
;
A
#
# COMPACT_ATOMS: atom_id res chain seq x y z
N ASP A 1 -18.85 -0.45 13.93
CA ASP A 1 -18.34 -0.67 12.56
C ASP A 1 -16.82 -0.73 12.57
N GLU A 2 -16.25 -1.88 12.95
CA GLU A 2 -14.81 -2.14 12.82
C GLU A 2 -14.62 -3.41 11.99
N ILE A 3 -13.94 -3.28 10.85
CA ILE A 3 -13.47 -4.43 10.07
C ILE A 3 -12.19 -4.94 10.73
N LYS A 4 -12.21 -6.18 11.21
CA LYS A 4 -11.02 -6.86 11.74
C LYS A 4 -9.92 -6.86 10.66
N PRO A 5 -8.64 -6.58 10.98
CA PRO A 5 -7.57 -6.61 9.99
C PRO A 5 -7.56 -7.96 9.27
N SER A 6 -7.22 -7.98 7.98
CA SER A 6 -7.23 -9.21 7.16
C SER A 6 -6.15 -10.23 7.55
N PHE A 7 -5.40 -9.98 8.63
CA PHE A 7 -4.27 -10.78 9.10
C PHE A 7 -4.01 -10.53 10.59
N GLU A 8 -3.40 -11.50 11.25
CA GLU A 8 -3.06 -11.48 12.68
C GLU A 8 -1.57 -11.86 12.87
N LEU A 9 -0.90 -11.21 13.83
CA LEU A 9 0.50 -11.49 14.13
C LEU A 9 0.62 -12.63 15.13
N TYR A 10 1.09 -13.78 14.66
CA TYR A 10 1.48 -14.89 15.52
C TYR A 10 2.95 -14.76 15.89
N ALA A 11 3.22 -14.41 17.14
CA ALA A 11 4.57 -14.29 17.66
C ALA A 11 4.66 -14.96 19.03
N LYS A 12 5.75 -15.70 19.25
CA LYS A 12 6.06 -16.33 20.54
C LYS A 12 7.26 -15.60 21.18
N PRO A 13 7.12 -15.04 22.38
CA PRO A 13 8.26 -14.47 23.09
C PRO A 13 9.26 -15.57 23.45
N ILE A 14 10.56 -15.30 23.23
CA ILE A 14 11.64 -16.25 23.54
C ILE A 14 12.09 -16.14 25.00
N SER A 15 11.93 -14.97 25.62
CA SER A 15 12.23 -14.72 27.03
C SER A 15 11.25 -13.71 27.64
N GLU A 16 11.20 -13.68 28.97
CA GLU A 16 10.37 -12.73 29.71
C GLU A 16 10.85 -11.28 29.52
N GLY A 17 9.90 -10.33 29.53
CA GLY A 17 10.19 -8.90 29.40
C GLY A 17 10.50 -8.40 27.99
N VAL A 18 10.52 -9.27 26.97
CA VAL A 18 10.77 -8.86 25.58
C VAL A 18 9.52 -8.23 24.97
N SER A 19 9.72 -7.08 24.30
CA SER A 19 8.64 -6.43 23.54
C SER A 19 8.22 -7.29 22.36
N MET A 20 6.92 -7.55 22.24
CA MET A 20 6.38 -8.26 21.09
C MET A 20 6.56 -7.44 19.79
N PRO A 21 6.88 -8.10 18.67
CA PRO A 21 6.90 -7.42 17.37
C PRO A 21 5.52 -6.85 17.05
N LYS A 22 5.50 -5.83 16.21
CA LYS A 22 4.27 -5.18 15.73
C LYS A 22 4.37 -4.96 14.23
N PHE A 23 3.24 -4.95 13.54
CA PHE A 23 3.22 -4.54 12.15
C PHE A 23 3.41 -3.03 12.03
N PHE A 24 4.22 -2.63 11.07
CA PHE A 24 4.35 -1.23 10.63
C PHE A 24 3.56 -1.06 9.34
N LEU A 25 2.24 -1.17 9.43
CA LEU A 25 1.37 -1.05 8.27
C LEU A 25 1.29 0.40 7.78
N LEU A 26 0.96 0.55 6.50
CA LEU A 26 0.47 1.81 6.00
C LEU A 26 -0.92 2.07 6.61
N SER A 27 -1.01 3.07 7.50
CA SER A 27 -2.24 3.53 8.13
C SER A 27 -2.87 4.69 7.35
N THR A 28 -4.15 4.98 7.61
CA THR A 28 -4.86 6.16 7.07
C THR A 28 -4.13 7.46 7.38
N GLU A 29 -3.45 7.56 8.53
CA GLU A 29 -2.71 8.75 8.91
C GLU A 29 -1.42 8.89 8.09
N LYS A 30 -0.70 7.78 7.88
CA LYS A 30 0.49 7.75 7.03
C LYS A 30 0.17 7.93 5.55
N SER A 31 -1.01 7.51 5.09
CA SER A 31 -1.38 7.65 3.68
C SER A 31 -1.60 9.10 3.28
N LYS A 32 -1.98 9.99 4.22
CA LYS A 32 -2.19 11.43 3.96
C LYS A 32 -0.99 12.18 3.37
N LYS A 33 0.23 11.68 3.51
CA LYS A 33 1.41 12.30 2.87
C LYS A 33 1.53 12.00 1.37
N TYR A 34 0.65 11.14 0.85
CA TYR A 34 0.53 10.80 -0.56
C TYR A 34 -0.81 11.36 -1.07
N ASP A 35 -0.98 12.68 -0.93
CA ASP A 35 -2.21 13.42 -1.22
C ASP A 35 -2.29 13.99 -2.65
N ASP A 36 -1.23 13.83 -3.45
CA ASP A 36 -1.16 14.26 -4.84
C ASP A 36 -1.29 13.07 -5.80
N GLY A 37 -2.52 12.81 -6.25
CA GLY A 37 -2.81 11.75 -7.22
C GLY A 37 -2.57 10.35 -6.67
N ILE A 38 -2.09 9.46 -7.53
CA ILE A 38 -1.93 8.03 -7.25
C ILE A 38 -0.48 7.74 -6.88
N THR A 39 -0.26 7.13 -5.73
CA THR A 39 1.05 6.61 -5.31
C THR A 39 1.00 5.10 -5.10
N ILE A 40 1.87 4.36 -5.79
CA ILE A 40 2.16 2.96 -5.50
C ILE A 40 3.43 2.89 -4.65
N ILE A 41 3.31 2.39 -3.41
CA ILE A 41 4.44 2.06 -2.55
C ILE A 41 4.84 0.62 -2.88
N ASP A 42 6.07 0.42 -3.34
CA ASP A 42 6.58 -0.86 -3.83
C ASP A 42 7.70 -1.40 -2.92
N GLY A 43 7.52 -2.62 -2.41
CA GLY A 43 8.52 -3.36 -1.63
C GLY A 43 9.53 -4.16 -2.46
N HIS A 44 9.40 -4.17 -3.79
CA HIS A 44 10.24 -4.90 -4.75
C HIS A 44 10.28 -6.43 -4.58
N GLN A 45 9.27 -7.01 -3.91
CA GLN A 45 9.25 -8.46 -3.63
C GLN A 45 8.54 -9.28 -4.71
N CYS A 46 7.71 -8.67 -5.56
CA CYS A 46 6.87 -9.39 -6.52
C CYS A 46 7.19 -9.02 -7.97
N PRO A 47 7.64 -9.98 -8.81
CA PRO A 47 7.94 -9.71 -10.22
C PRO A 47 6.69 -9.34 -11.05
N TYR A 48 5.49 -9.70 -10.58
CA TYR A 48 4.23 -9.41 -11.27
C TYR A 48 3.69 -8.01 -10.99
N LEU A 49 4.26 -7.27 -10.02
CA LEU A 49 3.77 -5.94 -9.68
C LEU A 49 3.98 -4.93 -10.80
N GLN A 50 5.02 -5.12 -11.62
CA GLN A 50 5.32 -4.23 -12.75
C GLN A 50 4.11 -4.08 -13.69
N ASN A 51 3.42 -5.18 -14.00
CA ASN A 51 2.23 -5.14 -14.84
C ASN A 51 1.14 -4.25 -14.25
N MET A 52 0.92 -4.30 -12.93
CA MET A 52 -0.04 -3.42 -12.26
C MET A 52 0.40 -1.96 -12.29
N ILE A 53 1.69 -1.69 -12.08
CA ILE A 53 2.27 -0.34 -12.17
C ILE A 53 2.02 0.24 -13.57
N ASP A 54 2.27 -0.54 -14.62
CA ASP A 54 2.11 -0.10 -16.01
C ASP A 54 0.65 0.25 -16.32
N HIS A 55 -0.30 -0.64 -15.98
CA HIS A 55 -1.73 -0.40 -16.25
C HIS A 55 -2.30 0.78 -15.44
N ILE A 56 -1.88 0.94 -14.18
CA ILE A 56 -2.32 2.07 -13.37
C ILE A 56 -1.69 3.37 -13.87
N GLY A 57 -0.43 3.33 -14.32
CA GLY A 57 0.24 4.46 -14.94
C GLY A 57 -0.47 4.95 -16.20
N GLU A 58 -0.82 4.04 -17.10
CA GLU A 58 -1.59 4.36 -18.32
C GLU A 58 -2.97 4.94 -17.98
N PHE A 59 -3.65 4.36 -16.99
CA PHE A 59 -4.91 4.89 -16.49
C PHE A 59 -4.77 6.31 -15.93
N ALA A 60 -3.72 6.56 -15.14
CA ALA A 60 -3.46 7.86 -14.54
C ALA A 60 -3.17 8.92 -15.61
N GLU A 61 -2.32 8.58 -16.60
CA GLU A 61 -1.99 9.45 -17.73
C GLU A 61 -3.24 9.82 -18.53
N THR A 62 -4.04 8.84 -18.93
CA THR A 62 -5.28 9.06 -19.69
C THR A 62 -6.33 9.85 -18.91
N SER A 63 -6.27 9.79 -17.58
CA SER A 63 -7.18 10.51 -16.68
C SER A 63 -6.64 11.88 -16.23
N GLY A 64 -5.41 12.25 -16.59
CA GLY A 64 -4.77 13.48 -16.13
C GLY A 64 -4.46 13.51 -14.63
N ILE A 65 -4.29 12.35 -14.00
CA ILE A 65 -4.01 12.20 -12.56
C ILE A 65 -2.50 12.04 -12.36
N PRO A 66 -1.85 12.77 -11.43
CA PRO A 66 -0.45 12.54 -11.08
C PRO A 66 -0.20 11.10 -10.64
N PHE A 67 0.92 10.51 -11.11
CA PHE A 67 1.29 9.13 -10.82
C PHE A 67 2.70 9.02 -10.28
N HIS A 68 2.83 8.32 -9.16
CA HIS A 68 4.08 8.15 -8.45
C HIS A 68 4.31 6.69 -8.07
N VAL A 69 5.56 6.24 -8.23
CA VAL A 69 6.01 4.93 -7.72
C VAL A 69 7.09 5.17 -6.68
N LYS A 70 6.80 4.82 -5.43
CA LYS A 70 7.72 4.92 -4.30
C LYS A 70 8.30 3.54 -3.99
N VAL A 71 9.46 3.28 -4.57
CA VAL A 71 10.27 2.09 -4.25
C VAL A 71 10.89 2.23 -2.86
N LEU A 72 10.63 1.25 -2.00
CA LEU A 72 11.25 1.11 -0.69
C LEU A 72 12.62 0.44 -0.83
N LYS A 73 13.66 1.07 -0.29
CA LYS A 73 15.05 0.62 -0.49
C LYS A 73 15.63 -0.17 0.68
N ASN A 74 15.05 -0.02 1.86
CA ASN A 74 15.58 -0.60 3.10
C ASN A 74 14.49 -0.77 4.16
N ALA A 75 14.83 -1.48 5.23
CA ALA A 75 13.92 -1.78 6.33
C ALA A 75 13.40 -0.50 7.04
N GLN A 76 14.24 0.53 7.16
CA GLN A 76 13.85 1.80 7.78
C GLN A 76 12.74 2.49 6.97
N GLU A 77 12.89 2.57 5.64
CA GLU A 77 11.86 3.11 4.76
C GLU A 77 10.57 2.31 4.85
N ALA A 78 10.64 0.98 4.93
CA ALA A 78 9.44 0.14 5.10
C ALA A 78 8.70 0.43 6.42
N GLN A 79 9.42 0.59 7.53
CA GLN A 79 8.83 0.90 8.84
C GLN A 79 8.22 2.31 8.88
N GLN A 80 8.94 3.30 8.34
CA GLN A 80 8.51 4.70 8.35
C GLN A 80 7.32 4.93 7.42
N ASN A 81 7.39 4.42 6.19
CA ASN A 81 6.32 4.62 5.22
C ASN A 81 5.11 3.73 5.47
N GLY A 82 5.35 2.54 6.02
CA GLY A 82 4.37 1.49 6.07
C GLY A 82 4.12 0.89 4.69
N ILE A 83 3.85 -0.40 4.68
CA ILE A 83 3.43 -1.17 3.51
C ILE A 83 2.40 -2.21 3.98
N ASN A 84 1.83 -2.99 3.08
CA ASN A 84 0.96 -4.08 3.49
C ASN A 84 1.70 -5.13 4.34
N ALA A 85 0.96 -6.00 5.03
CA ALA A 85 1.56 -7.03 5.88
C ALA A 85 2.42 -8.04 5.13
N TYR A 86 2.21 -8.19 3.82
CA TYR A 86 3.01 -9.07 2.97
C TYR A 86 4.29 -8.39 2.46
N GLY A 87 4.49 -7.10 2.72
CA GLY A 87 5.65 -6.33 2.26
C GLY A 87 5.73 -6.15 0.75
N ILE A 88 4.63 -6.38 0.01
CA ILE A 88 4.65 -6.39 -1.46
C ILE A 88 4.40 -4.99 -2.01
N TYR A 89 3.22 -4.42 -1.75
CA TYR A 89 2.85 -3.10 -2.24
C TYR A 89 1.71 -2.46 -1.45
N SER A 90 1.45 -1.19 -1.69
CA SER A 90 0.21 -0.50 -1.30
C SER A 90 -0.11 0.60 -2.31
N ILE A 91 -1.38 0.81 -2.60
CA ILE A 91 -1.85 1.86 -3.50
C ILE A 91 -2.61 2.89 -2.68
N VAL A 92 -2.21 4.15 -2.83
CA VAL A 92 -2.86 5.32 -2.24
C VAL A 92 -3.30 6.26 -3.35
N CYS A 93 -4.46 6.88 -3.20
CA CYS A 93 -4.92 7.96 -4.06
C CYS A 93 -5.41 9.12 -3.19
N ASN A 94 -4.87 10.32 -3.37
CA ASN A 94 -5.24 11.52 -2.61
C ASN A 94 -5.34 11.30 -1.09
N GLY A 95 -4.35 10.61 -0.51
CA GLY A 95 -4.32 10.31 0.91
C GLY A 95 -5.16 9.11 1.36
N GLU A 96 -5.95 8.51 0.47
CA GLU A 96 -6.81 7.36 0.76
C GLU A 96 -6.21 6.03 0.30
N ILE A 97 -6.28 5.01 1.16
CA ILE A 97 -5.79 3.68 0.85
C ILE A 97 -6.76 2.99 -0.13
N VAL A 98 -6.30 2.80 -1.37
CA VAL A 98 -7.04 2.12 -2.43
C VAL A 98 -6.95 0.62 -2.26
N SER A 99 -5.73 0.08 -2.16
CA SER A 99 -5.48 -1.36 -2.02
C SER A 99 -4.23 -1.68 -1.20
N GLN A 100 -4.31 -2.74 -0.40
CA GLN A 100 -3.21 -3.31 0.38
C GLN A 100 -3.17 -4.85 0.31
N THR A 101 -4.06 -5.50 -0.43
CA THR A 101 -4.18 -6.97 -0.49
C THR A 101 -4.07 -7.47 -1.92
N PHE A 102 -3.34 -8.57 -2.11
CA PHE A 102 -3.06 -9.20 -3.40
C PHE A 102 -4.16 -10.23 -3.77
N PRO A 103 -4.61 -10.34 -5.05
CA PRO A 103 -4.76 -9.30 -6.07
C PRO A 103 -6.24 -8.90 -6.23
N ARG A 104 -6.56 -7.60 -6.11
CA ARG A 104 -7.79 -7.05 -6.70
C ARG A 104 -7.61 -6.93 -8.21
N ARG A 105 -8.71 -7.09 -8.97
CA ARG A 105 -8.69 -6.85 -10.42
C ARG A 105 -8.32 -5.39 -10.69
N ILE A 106 -7.55 -5.13 -11.75
CA ILE A 106 -7.17 -3.76 -12.15
C ILE A 106 -8.41 -2.88 -12.29
N SER A 107 -9.51 -3.42 -12.85
CA SER A 107 -10.79 -2.74 -12.95
C SER A 107 -11.30 -2.21 -11.60
N GLU A 108 -11.31 -3.05 -10.56
CA GLU A 108 -11.76 -2.65 -9.21
C GLU A 108 -10.89 -1.55 -8.60
N VAL A 109 -9.57 -1.61 -8.85
CA VAL A 109 -8.63 -0.58 -8.40
C VAL A 109 -8.92 0.75 -9.11
N THR A 110 -9.02 0.74 -10.43
CA THR A 110 -9.30 1.95 -11.22
C THR A 110 -10.66 2.55 -10.91
N GLU A 111 -11.68 1.72 -10.66
CA GLU A 111 -13.04 2.18 -10.33
C GLU A 111 -13.08 2.85 -8.95
N LYS A 112 -12.35 2.31 -7.98
CA LYS A 112 -12.17 2.96 -6.67
C LYS A 112 -11.39 4.27 -6.78
N ILE A 113 -10.36 4.33 -7.63
CA ILE A 113 -9.62 5.58 -7.87
C ILE A 113 -10.57 6.63 -8.47
N LYS A 114 -11.37 6.27 -9.47
CA LYS A 114 -12.38 7.18 -10.05
C LYS A 114 -13.31 7.77 -8.98
N GLN A 115 -13.77 6.95 -8.04
CA GLN A 115 -14.64 7.43 -6.95
C GLN A 115 -13.96 8.45 -6.02
N ILE A 116 -12.64 8.35 -5.84
CA ILE A 116 -11.85 9.27 -5.01
C ILE A 116 -11.55 10.58 -5.76
N THR A 117 -11.43 10.52 -7.10
CA THR A 117 -11.02 11.65 -7.94
C THR A 117 -12.18 12.34 -8.68
N SER A 118 -13.41 11.85 -8.52
CA SER A 118 -14.64 12.47 -9.07
C SER A 118 -15.16 13.55 -8.14
#